data_AF-A0A926HL92-F1
#
_entry.id   AF-A0A926HL92-F1
#
_cell.length_a   1.000
_cell.length_b   1.000
_cell.length_c   1.000
_cell.angle_alpha   90.00
_cell.angle_beta   90.00
_cell.angle_gamma   90.00
#
_symmetry.space_group_name_H-M   'P 1'
#
loop_
_entity.id
_entity.type
_entity.pdbx_description
1 polymer ?
#
loop_
_entity_poly.entity_id
_entity_poly.type
_entity_poly.pdbx_seq_one_letter_code
_entity_poly.pdbx_strand_id
1 'polypeptide(L)' 'MNKQICGTCKWHKHEDISDGWVCVNDKSDNCADWTGHDDTCDEWEGIGK' A
#
# COMPACT_ATOMS: atom_id res chain seq x y z
N MET A 1 11.49 -15.39 1.18
CA MET A 1 11.48 -14.05 1.80
C MET A 1 10.77 -13.13 0.81
N ASN A 2 9.45 -13.27 0.67
CA ASN A 2 8.71 -12.56 -0.37
C ASN A 2 7.91 -11.45 0.30
N LYS A 3 8.63 -10.43 0.80
CA LYS A 3 8.01 -9.15 1.15
C LYS A 3 7.79 -8.39 -0.16
N GLN A 4 6.79 -8.84 -0.93
CA GLN A 4 6.25 -8.08 -2.05
C GLN A 4 4.92 -7.56 -1.54
N ILE A 5 4.98 -6.42 -0.83
CA ILE A 5 3.93 -6.00 0.09
C ILE A 5 2.93 -5.06 -0.61
N CYS A 6 3.36 -4.37 -1.67
CA CYS A 6 2.48 -3.50 -2.45
C CYS A 6 1.37 -4.26 -3.21
N GLY A 7 1.60 -5.52 -3.59
CA GLY A 7 0.59 -6.37 -4.25
C GLY A 7 -0.30 -7.16 -3.29
N THR A 8 0.02 -7.19 -1.99
CA THR A 8 -0.75 -7.90 -0.97
C THR A 8 -1.50 -6.96 -0.03
N CYS A 9 -1.09 -5.69 0.04
CA CYS A 9 -1.77 -4.65 0.79
C CYS A 9 -3.14 -4.39 0.14
N LYS A 10 -4.23 -4.66 0.88
CA LYS A 10 -5.60 -4.48 0.37
C LYS A 10 -5.94 -3.01 0.01
N TRP A 11 -5.11 -2.08 0.47
CA TRP A 11 -5.29 -0.65 0.30
C TRP A 11 -4.37 -0.03 -0.75
N HIS A 12 -3.54 -0.81 -1.43
CA HIS A 12 -2.75 -0.30 -2.55
C HIS A 12 -3.50 -0.52 -3.85
N LYS A 13 -3.67 0.55 -4.62
CA LYS A 13 -4.26 0.51 -5.96
C LYS A 13 -3.19 0.77 -6.99
N HIS A 14 -3.12 -0.08 -8.00
CA HIS A 14 -2.22 0.13 -9.14
C HIS A 14 -2.81 1.20 -10.06
N GLU A 15 -1.98 2.18 -10.46
CA GLU A 15 -2.33 3.17 -11.47
C GLU A 15 -1.81 2.74 -12.85
N ASP A 16 -2.73 2.52 -13.80
CA ASP A 16 -2.42 2.11 -15.18
C ASP A 16 -1.53 3.10 -15.96
N ILE A 17 -1.46 4.37 -15.53
CA ILE A 17 -0.77 5.44 -16.26
C ILE A 17 0.75 5.45 -15.95
N SER A 18 1.14 5.12 -14.72
CA SER A 18 2.53 5.28 -14.25
C SER A 18 3.17 3.98 -13.76
N ASP A 19 2.50 2.84 -13.91
CA ASP A 19 2.92 1.54 -13.35
C ASP A 19 3.29 1.63 -11.85
N GLY A 20 2.62 2.54 -11.14
CA GLY A 20 2.89 2.87 -9.75
C GLY A 20 1.72 2.52 -8.85
N TRP A 21 1.95 2.56 -7.54
CA TRP A 21 0.95 2.22 -6.55
C TRP A 21 0.56 3.46 -5.76
N VAL A 22 -0.73 3.64 -5.55
CA VAL A 22 -1.27 4.70 -4.70
C VAL A 22 -1.97 4.06 -3.50
N CYS A 23 -1.76 4.62 -2.31
CA CYS A 23 -2.51 4.20 -1.14
C CYS A 23 -3.94 4.76 -1.19
N VAL A 24 -4.94 3.90 -1.03
CA VAL A 24 -6.36 4.26 -0.99
C VAL A 24 -6.98 4.05 0.40
N ASN A 25 -6.15 3.87 1.44
CA ASN A 25 -6.61 3.79 2.82
C ASN A 25 -6.92 5.19 3.35
N ASP A 26 -8.20 5.54 3.51
CA ASP A 26 -8.64 6.84 4.03
C ASP A 26 -8.14 7.16 5.45
N LYS A 27 -7.66 6.15 6.17
CA LYS A 27 -7.17 6.26 7.55
C LYS A 27 -5.65 6.38 7.64
N SER A 28 -4.93 6.25 6.53
CA SER A 28 -3.48 6.40 6.47
C SER A 28 -3.12 7.85 6.14
N ASP A 29 -2.06 8.37 6.76
CA ASP A 29 -1.47 9.67 6.40
C ASP A 29 -0.99 9.72 4.93
N ASN A 30 -0.77 8.55 4.31
CA ASN A 30 -0.37 8.41 2.92
C ASN A 30 -1.57 8.23 1.96
N CYS A 31 -2.80 8.46 2.41
CA CYS A 31 -3.99 8.35 1.57
C CYS A 31 -3.89 9.27 0.34
N ALA A 32 -4.12 8.70 -0.85
CA ALA A 32 -3.97 9.33 -2.15
C ALA A 32 -2.54 9.78 -2.50
N ASP A 33 -1.53 9.30 -1.78
CA ASP A 33 -0.12 9.52 -2.07
C ASP A 33 0.52 8.31 -2.76
N TRP A 34 1.62 8.56 -3.46
CA TRP A 34 2.37 7.52 -4.16
C TRP A 34 3.13 6.67 -3.15
N THR A 35 2.85 5.38 -3.18
CA THR A 35 3.47 4.39 -2.32
C THR A 35 4.41 3.52 -3.12
N GLY A 36 5.59 3.31 -2.56
CA GLY A 36 6.59 2.41 -3.07
C GLY A 36 6.29 0.95 -2.74
N HIS A 37 7.22 0.11 -3.14
CA HIS A 37 7.15 -1.34 -2.95
C HIS A 37 7.22 -1.77 -1.47
N ASP A 38 7.96 -0.98 -0.68
CA ASP A 38 8.19 -1.19 0.76
C ASP A 38 7.12 -0.53 1.64
N ASP A 39 6.23 0.28 1.06
CA ASP A 39 5.13 0.90 1.81
C ASP A 39 4.04 -0.13 2.09
N THR A 40 3.56 -0.13 3.34
CA THR A 40 2.58 -1.11 3.83
C THR A 40 1.55 -0.43 4.71
N CYS A 41 0.37 -1.04 4.80
CA CYS A 41 -0.65 -0.66 5.76
C CYS A 41 -0.71 -1.67 6.93
N ASP A 42 0.44 -2.15 7.42
CA ASP A 42 0.53 -3.23 8.44
C ASP A 42 -0.37 -2.98 9.67
N GLU A 43 -0.45 -1.72 10.11
CA GLU A 43 -1.32 -1.28 11.22
C GLU A 43 -2.81 -1.52 10.92
N TRP A 44 -3.27 -1.23 9.70
CA TRP A 44 -4.67 -1.37 9.27
C TRP A 44 -4.99 -2.76 8.69
N GLU A 45 -3.98 -3.54 8.38
CA GLU A 45 -4.10 -4.94 7.98
C GLU A 45 -4.05 -5.89 9.19
N GLY A 46 -3.69 -5.39 10.37
CA GLY A 46 -3.60 -6.19 11.58
C GLY A 46 -2.40 -7.13 11.57
N ILE A 47 -1.38 -6.85 10.76
CA ILE A 47 -0.13 -7.61 10.66
C ILE A 47 0.84 -7.23 11.80
N GLY A 48 0.56 -6.13 12.50
CA GLY A 48 1.26 -5.72 13.72
C GLY A 48 0.55 -6.15 15.01
N LYS A 49 0.61 -7.43 15.38
CA LYS A 49 0.61 -7.89 16.78
C LYS A 49 1.43 -9.18 16.95
#